data_AF-I7J2S2-F1
#
_entry.id   AF-I7J2S2-F1
#
_cell.length_a   1.000
_cell.length_b   1.000
_cell.length_c   1.000
_cell.angle_alpha   90.00
_cell.angle_beta   90.00
_cell.angle_gamma   90.00
#
_symmetry.space_group_name_H-M   'P 1'
#
loop_
_entity.id
_entity.type
_entity.pdbx_description
1 polymer ?
#
loop_
_entity_poly.entity_id
_entity_poly.type
_entity_poly.pdbx_seq_one_letter_code
_entity_poly.pdbx_strand_id
1 'polypeptide(L)' 'MTDSEKSEVESAIKAANSGVEIKSITVNDDGAASVTLENGTTQEINSTVVKKATTSETTSKYRCN' A
#
# COMPACT_ATOMS: atom_id res chain seq x y z
N MET A 1 -3.39 2.19 12.47
CA MET A 1 -3.99 1.02 11.78
C MET A 1 -4.33 -0.05 12.79
N THR A 2 -5.34 -0.87 12.53
CA THR A 2 -5.60 -2.11 13.28
C THR A 2 -4.75 -3.26 12.74
N ASP A 3 -4.51 -4.30 13.55
CA ASP A 3 -3.71 -5.46 13.13
C ASP A 3 -4.32 -6.20 11.93
N SER A 4 -5.66 -6.21 11.85
CA SER A 4 -6.38 -6.77 10.71
C SER A 4 -6.06 -6.02 9.42
N GLU A 5 -6.08 -4.68 9.45
CA GLU A 5 -5.76 -3.85 8.28
C GLU A 5 -4.29 -4.03 7.85
N LYS A 6 -3.35 -4.17 8.80
CA LYS A 6 -1.95 -4.46 8.48
C LYS A 6 -1.80 -5.79 7.75
N SER A 7 -2.47 -6.84 8.24
CA SER A 7 -2.42 -8.16 7.60
C SER A 7 -3.01 -8.15 6.19
N GLU A 8 -4.08 -7.40 5.95
CA GLU A 8 -4.65 -7.25 4.60
C GLU A 8 -3.66 -6.55 3.64
N VAL A 9 -2.98 -5.50 4.10
CA VAL A 9 -1.97 -4.79 3.32
C VAL A 9 -0.79 -5.70 2.97
N GLU A 10 -0.28 -6.46 3.94
CA GLU A 10 0.79 -7.43 3.68
C GLU A 10 0.39 -8.48 2.66
N SER A 11 -0.84 -9.03 2.78
CA SER A 11 -1.33 -10.04 1.85
C SER A 11 -1.53 -9.47 0.44
N ALA A 12 -2.04 -8.24 0.32
CA ALA A 12 -2.19 -7.55 -0.94
C ALA A 12 -0.83 -7.29 -1.62
N ILE A 13 0.18 -6.87 -0.85
CA ILE A 13 1.55 -6.67 -1.35
C ILE A 13 2.13 -8.00 -1.85
N LYS A 14 1.98 -9.10 -1.10
CA LYS A 14 2.45 -10.43 -1.54
C LYS A 14 1.74 -10.89 -2.82
N ALA A 15 0.42 -10.72 -2.89
CA ALA A 15 -0.37 -11.12 -4.05
C ALA A 15 0.00 -10.33 -5.31
N ALA A 16 0.14 -9.00 -5.18
CA ALA A 16 0.54 -8.11 -6.27
C ALA A 16 1.96 -8.39 -6.78
N ASN A 17 2.82 -8.96 -5.93
CA ASN A 17 4.23 -9.28 -6.22
C ASN A 17 4.51 -10.79 -6.18
N SER A 18 3.54 -11.61 -6.59
CA SER A 18 3.62 -13.10 -6.56
C SER A 18 4.65 -13.71 -7.52
N GLY A 19 5.41 -12.90 -8.25
CA GLY A 19 6.55 -13.29 -9.08
C GLY A 19 7.89 -12.74 -8.61
N VAL A 20 7.94 -12.12 -7.43
CA VAL A 20 9.15 -11.49 -6.87
C VAL A 20 9.47 -12.14 -5.54
N GLU A 21 10.73 -12.48 -5.30
CA GLU A 21 11.17 -12.99 -3.99
C GLU A 21 11.21 -11.86 -2.98
N ILE A 22 10.17 -11.81 -2.14
CA ILE A 22 10.04 -10.86 -1.05
C ILE A 22 10.69 -11.47 0.19
N LYS A 23 11.64 -10.74 0.77
CA LYS A 23 12.31 -11.10 2.01
C LYS A 23 11.49 -10.70 3.24
N SER A 24 11.00 -9.46 3.25
CA SER A 24 10.22 -8.93 4.37
C SER A 24 9.26 -7.84 3.91
N ILE A 25 8.10 -7.79 4.56
CA ILE A 25 7.12 -6.70 4.43
C ILE A 25 6.87 -6.17 5.83
N THR A 26 6.81 -4.85 5.98
CA THR A 26 6.51 -4.19 7.23
C THR A 26 5.48 -3.11 6.98
N VAL A 27 4.41 -3.10 7.78
CA VAL A 27 3.36 -2.08 7.71
C VAL A 27 3.35 -1.30 9.02
N ASN A 28 3.63 -0.01 8.92
CA ASN A 28 3.70 0.92 10.04
C ASN A 28 2.30 1.37 10.49
N ASP A 29 2.20 1.92 11.70
CA ASP A 29 0.92 2.35 12.28
C ASP A 29 0.25 3.52 11.52
N ASP A 30 1.05 4.27 10.78
CA ASP A 30 0.67 5.39 9.91
C ASP A 30 0.14 4.94 8.53
N GLY A 31 0.20 3.66 8.22
CA GLY A 31 -0.18 3.13 6.90
C GLY A 31 0.93 3.13 5.87
N ALA A 32 2.18 3.45 6.23
CA ALA A 32 3.31 3.24 5.34
C ALA A 32 3.70 1.76 5.30
N ALA A 33 4.08 1.26 4.13
CA ALA A 33 4.54 -0.10 3.95
C ALA A 33 5.96 -0.13 3.37
N SER A 34 6.83 -0.94 3.92
CA SER A 34 8.18 -1.20 3.39
C SER A 34 8.27 -2.63 2.91
N VAL A 35 8.78 -2.81 1.70
CA VAL A 35 8.96 -4.12 1.06
C VAL A 35 10.44 -4.28 0.72
N THR A 36 11.09 -5.27 1.31
CA THR A 36 12.47 -5.64 1.00
C THR A 36 12.46 -6.94 0.21
N LEU A 37 13.13 -6.92 -0.93
CA LEU A 37 13.30 -8.08 -1.80
C LEU A 37 14.61 -8.81 -1.48
N GLU A 38 14.71 -10.08 -1.88
CA GLU A 38 15.94 -10.88 -1.69
C GLU A 38 17.15 -10.30 -2.44
N ASN A 39 16.91 -9.52 -3.51
CA ASN A 39 17.97 -8.81 -4.24
C ASN A 39 18.56 -7.61 -3.45
N GLY A 40 18.07 -7.33 -2.24
CA GLY A 40 18.52 -6.23 -1.38
C GLY A 40 17.85 -4.88 -1.67
N THR A 41 16.98 -4.81 -2.68
CA THR A 41 16.20 -3.60 -2.97
C THR A 41 15.09 -3.45 -1.95
N THR A 42 14.95 -2.25 -1.40
CA THR A 42 13.84 -1.89 -0.52
C THR A 42 13.00 -0.82 -1.20
N GLN A 43 11.68 -1.03 -1.24
CA GLN A 43 10.71 -0.06 -1.71
C GLN A 43 9.80 0.36 -0.57
N GLU A 44 9.72 1.67 -0.37
CA GLU A 44 8.87 2.29 0.64
C GLU A 44 7.63 2.88 -0.03
N ILE A 45 6.46 2.49 0.48
CA ILE A 45 5.15 2.94 0.04
C ILE A 45 4.63 3.84 1.14
N ASN A 46 4.70 5.15 0.90
CA ASN A 46 4.16 6.14 1.83
C ASN A 46 2.63 6.00 1.94
N SER A 47 2.09 6.30 3.12
CA SER A 47 0.67 6.14 3.48
C SER A 47 -0.33 6.88 2.56
N THR A 48 0.14 7.82 1.73
CA THR A 48 -0.66 8.49 0.71
C THR A 48 -1.21 7.53 -0.36
N VAL A 49 -0.58 6.37 -0.56
CA VAL A 49 -0.91 5.42 -1.65
C VAL A 49 -1.78 4.24 -1.17
N VAL A 50 -1.85 3.98 0.15
CA VAL A 50 -2.55 2.81 0.72
C VAL A 50 -4.00 3.11 1.09
N LYS A 51 -4.54 4.25 0.65
CA LYS A 51 -5.99 4.38 0.52
C LYS A 51 -6.39 3.41 -0.58
N LYS A 52 -7.13 2.36 -0.21
CA LYS A 52 -8.00 1.62 -1.13
C LYS A 52 -8.53 2.64 -2.12
N ALA A 53 -8.28 2.43 -3.41
CA ALA A 53 -9.05 3.09 -4.44
C ALA A 53 -10.49 2.60 -4.28
N THR A 54 -11.20 3.17 -3.31
CA THR A 54 -12.64 3.06 -3.20
C THR A 54 -13.12 3.88 -4.37
N THR A 55 -13.34 3.21 -5.49
CA THR A 55 -14.15 3.72 -6.57
C THR A 55 -15.52 4.05 -5.99
N SER A 56 -15.69 5.32 -5.61
CA SER A 56 -16.93 6.11 -5.50
C SER A 56 -16.60 7.32 -4.60
N GLU A 57 -16.84 8.59 -4.92
CA GLU A 57 -17.12 9.35 -6.13
C GLU A 57 -17.11 10.83 -5.68
N THR A 58 -16.73 11.74 -6.59
CA THR A 58 -17.18 13.14 -6.67
C THR A 58 -16.94 14.09 -5.48
N THR A 59 -16.06 15.08 -5.67
CA THR A 59 -16.45 16.52 -5.72
C THR A 59 -15.25 17.36 -6.17
N SER A 60 -15.15 17.63 -7.48
CA SER A 60 -14.54 18.89 -7.95
C SER A 60 -15.67 19.80 -8.37
N LYS A 61 -16.12 20.64 -7.44
CA LYS A 61 -16.82 21.88 -7.79
C LYS A 61 -15.80 22.82 -8.41
N TYR A 62 -15.59 22.71 -9.71
CA TYR A 62 -15.04 23.82 -10.49
C TYR A 62 -15.88 24.00 -11.75
N ARG A 63 -16.86 24.89 -11.64
CA ARG A 63 -17.34 25.61 -12.81
C ARG A 63 -16.20 26.55 -13.20
N CYS A 64 -15.54 26.29 -14.33
CA CYS A 64 -14.88 27.35 -15.06
C CYS A 64 -15.83 27.82 -16.16
N ASN A 65 -16.00 29.13 -16.17
CA ASN A 65 -16.94 29.95 -16.91
C ASN A 65 -16.61 30.01 -18.41
#